data_AF-A0A850PXN5-F1
#
_entry.id   AF-A0A850PXN5-F1
#
_cell.length_a   1.000
_cell.length_b   1.000
_cell.length_c   1.000
_cell.angle_alpha   90.00
_cell.angle_beta   90.00
_cell.angle_gamma   90.00
#
_symmetry.space_group_name_H-M   'P 1'
#
loop_
_entity.id
_entity.type
_entity.pdbx_description
1 polymer ?
#
loop_
_entity_poly.entity_id
_entity_poly.type
_entity_poly.pdbx_seq_one_letter_code
_entity_poly.pdbx_strand_id
1 'polypeptide(L)'
;MSSPIADRNLGPAAAAREVAHVSNTTLRSWLDRGWITAVRVGPRNYLYDLDSVAAMIQPVGPLSDVERASIAEAVAKSPDPTPAQLATLRGIIHEVDA
;
A
#
# COMPACT_ATOMS: atom_id res chain seq x y z
N MET A 1 -18.58 15.69 26.80
CA MET A 1 -17.29 15.40 26.16
C MET A 1 -17.48 14.19 25.26
N SER A 2 -17.48 14.35 23.93
CA SER A 2 -17.61 13.22 23.00
C SER A 2 -16.35 12.35 23.04
N SER A 3 -16.53 11.04 22.96
CA SER A 3 -15.41 10.09 22.94
C SER A 3 -14.63 10.24 21.63
N PRO A 4 -13.30 10.41 21.62
CA PRO A 4 -12.49 10.61 20.40
C PRO A 4 -12.49 9.41 19.42
N ILE A 5 -13.17 8.33 19.78
CA ILE A 5 -13.41 7.14 18.97
C ILE A 5 -14.73 7.25 18.19
N ALA A 6 -15.72 7.98 18.70
CA ALA A 6 -17.04 8.10 18.10
C ALA A 6 -17.05 8.88 16.77
N ASP A 7 -16.05 9.75 16.58
CA ASP A 7 -15.90 10.56 15.37
C ASP A 7 -14.99 9.89 14.30
N ARG A 8 -14.50 8.66 14.56
CA ARG A 8 -13.61 7.96 13.61
C ARG A 8 -14.38 7.07 12.66
N ASN A 9 -14.01 7.11 11.39
CA ASN A 9 -14.51 6.21 10.36
C ASN A 9 -13.91 4.80 10.52
N LEU A 10 -14.47 4.02 11.45
CA LEU A 10 -13.94 2.70 11.82
C LEU A 10 -14.60 1.58 11.00
N GLY A 11 -13.78 0.70 10.43
CA GLY A 11 -14.25 -0.44 9.63
C GLY A 11 -13.53 -1.75 9.95
N PRO A 12 -14.14 -2.91 9.64
CA PRO A 12 -13.47 -4.20 9.77
C PRO A 12 -12.29 -4.32 8.79
N ALA A 13 -11.43 -5.32 9.00
CA ALA A 13 -10.29 -5.59 8.11
C ALA A 13 -10.69 -5.69 6.63
N ALA A 14 -11.87 -6.23 6.32
CA ALA A 14 -12.38 -6.32 4.95
C ALA A 14 -12.54 -4.93 4.30
N ALA A 15 -13.15 -3.97 5.01
CA ALA A 15 -13.33 -2.61 4.52
C ALA A 15 -11.97 -1.90 4.33
N ALA A 16 -11.04 -2.05 5.28
CA ALA A 16 -9.70 -1.47 5.16
C ALA A 16 -8.93 -2.02 3.95
N ARG A 17 -9.08 -3.32 3.65
CA ARG A 17 -8.48 -3.95 2.48
C ARG A 17 -9.10 -3.47 1.18
N GLU A 18 -10.40 -3.23 1.18
CA GLU A 18 -11.10 -2.69 0.02
C GLU A 18 -10.65 -1.26 -0.27
N VAL A 19 -10.53 -0.42 0.77
CA VAL A 19 -10.02 0.95 0.66
C VAL A 19 -8.60 0.98 0.07
N ALA A 20 -7.68 0.19 0.62
CA ALA A 20 -6.27 0.23 0.23
C ALA A 20 -5.84 -0.79 -0.84
N HIS A 21 -6.73 -1.69 -1.26
CA HIS A 21 -6.43 -2.81 -2.16
C HIS A 21 -5.20 -3.66 -1.74
N VAL A 22 -5.04 -3.91 -0.44
CA VAL A 22 -3.90 -4.66 0.12
C VAL A 22 -4.29 -5.96 0.83
N SER A 23 -3.28 -6.78 1.10
CA SER A 23 -3.43 -8.00 1.89
C SER A 23 -3.62 -7.73 3.39
N ASN A 24 -4.18 -8.71 4.12
CA ASN A 24 -4.23 -8.65 5.60
C ASN A 24 -2.83 -8.54 6.22
N THR A 25 -1.83 -9.20 5.65
CA THR A 25 -0.43 -9.13 6.12
C THR A 25 0.12 -7.72 6.01
N THR A 26 -0.21 -7.02 4.92
CA THR A 26 0.19 -5.63 4.69
C THR A 26 -0.48 -4.71 5.72
N LEU A 27 -1.80 -4.82 5.93
CA LEU A 27 -2.50 -4.05 6.97
C LEU A 27 -1.91 -4.28 8.36
N ARG A 28 -1.60 -5.55 8.68
CA ARG A 28 -0.99 -5.91 9.97
C ARG A 28 0.38 -5.25 10.13
N SER A 29 1.21 -5.31 9.10
CA SER A 29 2.52 -4.65 9.06
C SER A 29 2.41 -3.14 9.26
N TRP A 30 1.44 -2.48 8.61
CA TRP A 30 1.21 -1.04 8.78
C TRP A 30 0.77 -0.69 10.21
N LEU A 31 -0.11 -1.50 10.81
CA LEU A 31 -0.55 -1.31 12.19
C LEU A 31 0.60 -1.54 13.18
N ASP A 32 1.40 -2.59 13.00
CA ASP A 32 2.53 -2.92 13.86
C ASP A 32 3.64 -1.84 13.78
N ARG A 33 3.75 -1.14 12.64
CA ARG A 33 4.65 0.01 12.43
C ARG A 33 4.07 1.35 12.91
N GLY A 34 2.81 1.38 13.36
CA GLY A 34 2.13 2.59 13.79
C GLY A 34 1.76 3.56 12.67
N TRP A 35 1.71 3.10 11.42
CA TRP A 35 1.36 3.94 10.26
C TRP A 35 -0.14 4.17 10.13
N ILE A 36 -0.93 3.20 10.58
CA ILE A 36 -2.39 3.29 10.65
C ILE A 36 -2.84 3.03 12.08
N THR A 37 -4.06 3.42 12.42
CA THR A 37 -4.62 3.14 13.75
C THR A 37 -5.78 2.16 13.68
N ALA A 38 -5.99 1.44 14.77
CA ALA A 38 -7.11 0.52 14.93
C ALA A 38 -7.54 0.42 16.39
N VAL A 39 -8.83 0.17 16.61
CA VAL A 39 -9.42 -0.14 17.91
C VAL A 39 -9.58 -1.64 18.05
N ARG A 40 -9.04 -2.21 19.12
CA ARG A 40 -9.21 -3.64 19.42
C ARG A 40 -10.58 -3.88 20.03
N VAL A 41 -11.41 -4.69 19.35
CA VAL A 41 -12.79 -5.03 19.79
C VAL A 41 -12.93 -6.48 20.26
N GLY A 42 -11.82 -7.22 20.31
CA GLY A 42 -11.78 -8.58 20.84
C GLY A 42 -10.37 -9.16 20.82
N PRO A 43 -10.19 -10.43 21.23
CA PRO A 43 -8.88 -11.05 21.32
C PRO A 43 -8.14 -11.11 19.97
N ARG A 44 -8.87 -11.14 18.85
CA ARG A 44 -8.29 -11.16 17.49
C ARG A 44 -8.95 -10.17 16.52
N ASN A 45 -9.86 -9.33 17.00
CA ASN A 45 -10.66 -8.45 16.16
C ASN A 45 -10.24 -6.99 16.35
N TYR A 46 -10.04 -6.31 15.22
CA TYR A 46 -9.72 -4.90 15.14
C TYR A 46 -10.71 -4.20 14.23
N LEU A 47 -11.08 -2.97 14.59
CA LEU A 47 -11.70 -2.01 13.70
C LEU A 47 -10.62 -0.99 13.32
N TYR A 48 -10.30 -0.92 12.04
CA TYR A 48 -9.28 -0.04 11.49
C TYR A 48 -9.87 1.34 11.23
N ASP A 49 -9.09 2.38 11.47
CA ASP A 49 -9.39 3.75 11.07
C ASP A 49 -9.18 3.86 9.55
N LEU A 50 -10.29 3.89 8.81
CA LEU A 50 -10.30 3.83 7.34
C LEU A 50 -9.70 5.10 6.72
N ASP A 51 -9.77 6.24 7.40
CA ASP A 51 -9.19 7.48 6.91
C ASP A 51 -7.66 7.42 6.99
N SER A 52 -7.12 6.86 8.08
CA SER A 52 -5.69 6.57 8.19
C SER A 52 -5.20 5.55 7.16
N VAL A 53 -6.04 4.56 6.82
CA VAL A 53 -5.74 3.58 5.77
C VAL A 53 -5.78 4.23 4.39
N ALA A 54 -6.76 5.10 4.11
CA ALA A 54 -6.86 5.83 2.86
C ALA A 54 -5.65 6.76 2.63
N ALA A 55 -5.14 7.37 3.70
CA ALA A 55 -3.94 8.21 3.64
C ALA A 55 -2.67 7.43 3.23
N MET A 56 -2.61 6.11 3.43
CA MET A 56 -1.48 5.28 2.99
C MET A 56 -1.43 5.08 1.48
N ILE A 57 -2.55 5.33 0.79
CA ILE A 57 -2.72 5.09 -0.64
C ILE A 57 -2.59 6.38 -1.43
N GLN A 58 -2.04 7.45 -0.83
CA GLN A 58 -1.85 8.71 -1.54
C GLN A 58 -1.19 8.45 -2.89
N PRO A 59 -1.77 8.97 -3.99
CA PRO A 59 -1.24 8.72 -5.31
C PRO A 59 0.22 9.15 -5.30
N VAL A 60 1.09 8.26 -5.76
CA VAL A 60 2.46 8.62 -6.10
C VAL A 60 2.35 9.79 -7.06
N GLY A 61 2.72 10.98 -6.57
CA GLY A 61 2.85 12.16 -7.40
C GLY A 61 3.83 11.87 -8.54
N PRO A 62 3.92 12.75 -9.55
CA PRO A 62 4.98 12.62 -10.53
C PRO A 62 6.31 12.47 -9.79
N LEU A 63 7.09 11.46 -10.15
CA LEU A 63 8.39 11.21 -9.54
C LEU A 63 9.14 12.54 -9.44
N SER A 64 9.72 12.83 -8.28
CA SER A 64 10.65 13.93 -8.16
C SER A 64 11.87 13.68 -9.05
N ASP A 65 12.60 14.75 -9.39
CA ASP A 65 13.80 14.60 -10.21
C ASP A 65 14.89 13.77 -9.50
N VAL A 66 14.89 13.77 -8.16
CA VAL A 66 15.76 12.93 -7.33
C VAL A 66 15.39 11.46 -7.48
N GLU A 67 14.11 11.11 -7.40
CA GLU A 67 13.65 9.73 -7.60
C GLU A 67 13.90 9.25 -9.02
N ARG A 68 13.67 10.10 -10.02
CA ARG A 68 14.03 9.80 -11.43
C ARG A 68 15.52 9.52 -11.59
N ALA A 69 16.37 10.34 -11.00
CA ALA A 69 17.82 10.15 -11.05
C ALA A 69 18.23 8.83 -10.37
N SER A 70 17.65 8.52 -9.20
CA SER A 70 17.92 7.26 -8.49
C SER A 70 17.46 6.03 -9.29
N ILE A 71 16.32 6.09 -9.98
CA ILE A 71 15.85 5.01 -10.85
C ILE A 71 16.78 4.86 -12.06
N ALA A 72 17.16 5.96 -12.70
CA ALA A 72 18.08 5.93 -13.84
C ALA A 72 19.44 5.33 -13.45
N GLU A 73 19.95 5.67 -12.27
CA GLU A 73 21.18 5.09 -11.73
C GLU A 73 21.04 3.59 -11.44
N ALA A 74 19.92 3.17 -10.85
CA ALA A 74 19.64 1.75 -10.60
C ALA A 74 19.53 0.95 -11.91
N VAL A 75 18.89 1.51 -12.94
CA VAL A 75 18.79 0.90 -14.28
C VAL A 75 20.17 0.80 -14.92
N ALA A 76 20.98 1.85 -14.87
CA ALA A 76 22.32 1.85 -15.46
C ALA A 76 23.28 0.82 -14.80
N LYS A 77 23.05 0.50 -13.52
CA LYS A 77 23.81 -0.52 -12.78
C LYS A 77 23.24 -1.93 -12.92
N SER A 78 22.06 -2.07 -13.50
CA SER A 78 21.42 -3.37 -13.66
C SER A 78 21.95 -4.07 -14.92
N PRO A 79 22.20 -5.39 -14.87
CA PRO A 79 22.56 -6.14 -16.07
C PRO A 79 21.39 -6.15 -17.06
N ASP A 80 21.71 -6.20 -18.35
CA ASP A 80 20.69 -6.32 -19.39
C ASP A 80 19.82 -7.55 -19.14
N PRO A 81 18.48 -7.41 -19.15
CA PRO A 81 17.59 -8.53 -18.93
C PRO A 81 17.73 -9.57 -20.05
N THR A 82 17.73 -10.84 -19.66
CA THR A 82 17.76 -11.95 -20.62
C THR A 82 16.48 -11.96 -21.49
N PRO A 83 16.50 -12.60 -22.67
CA PRO A 83 15.31 -12.72 -23.51
C PRO A 83 14.09 -13.33 -22.80
N ALA A 84 14.32 -14.28 -21.88
CA ALA A 84 13.26 -14.88 -21.06
C ALA A 84 12.64 -13.87 -20.07
N GLN A 85 13.48 -13.09 -19.37
CA GLN A 85 13.02 -12.04 -18.46
C GLN A 85 12.26 -10.93 -19.20
N LEU A 86 12.74 -10.54 -20.39
CA LEU A 86 12.03 -9.59 -21.25
C LEU A 86 10.65 -10.10 -21.68
N ALA A 87 10.52 -11.38 -22.01
CA ALA A 87 9.23 -11.99 -22.35
C ALA A 87 8.26 -11.96 -21.15
N THR A 88 8.74 -12.29 -19.95
CA THR A 88 7.96 -12.19 -18.71
C THR A 88 7.52 -10.76 -18.41
N LEU A 89 8.43 -9.79 -18.52
CA LEU A 89 8.12 -8.38 -18.29
C LEU A 89 7.07 -7.85 -19.28
N ARG A 90 7.17 -8.22 -20.56
CA ARG A 90 6.16 -7.87 -21.58
C ARG A 90 4.79 -8.50 -21.27
N GLY A 91 4.76 -9.74 -20.81
CA GLY A 91 3.52 -10.40 -20.38
C GLY A 91 2.83 -9.66 -19.23
N ILE A 92 3.60 -9.27 -18.22
CA ILE A 92 3.08 -8.52 -17.06
C ILE A 92 2.54 -7.15 -17.47
N ILE A 93 3.25 -6.41 -18.32
CA ILE A 93 2.82 -5.08 -18.76
C ILE A 93 1.53 -5.16 -19.57
N HIS A 94 1.38 -6.16 -20.45
CA HIS A 94 0.16 -6.34 -21.23
C HIS A 94 -1.07 -6.77 -20.40
N GLU A 95 -0.89 -7.44 -19.26
CA GLU A 95 -1.99 -7.76 -18.35
C GLU A 95 -2.50 -6.56 -17.54
N VAL A 96 -1.71 -5.49 -17.41
CA VAL A 96 -2.08 -4.29 -16.64
C VAL A 96 -2.88 -3.29 -17.47
N ASP A 97 -2.79 -3.33 -18.80
CA ASP A 97 -3.51 -2.44 -19.73
C ASP A 97 -4.86 -3.02 -20.26
N ALA A 98 -5.25 -4.22 -19.82
CA ALA A 98 -6.47 -4.93 -20.26
C ALA A 98 -7.58 -4.91 -19.20
#